data_AF-A0AB73QG01-F1
#
_entry.id   AF-A0AB73QG01-F1
#
_cell.length_a   1.000
_cell.length_b   1.000
_cell.length_c   1.000
_cell.angle_alpha   90.00
_cell.angle_beta   90.00
_cell.angle_gamma   90.00
#
_symmetry.space_group_name_H-M   'P 1'
#
loop_
_entity.id
_entity.type
_entity.pdbx_description
1 polymer ?
#
loop_
_entity_poly.entity_id
_entity_poly.type
_entity_poly.pdbx_seq_one_letter_code
_entity_poly.pdbx_strand_id
1 'polypeptide(L)'
;MADDTIIQDSQYELMNNVFKHGDTTDKIIIHLKSANNVFIKLNPTHTWKAQIAQSNGYYIGTYPVMANGTRLELNTASVAELDPGDYTLEIWETYTDENGNKQKHIYPSPGSTIPFTVQPNLMDSDGNFIKKIGFQDVVNKAVENAGLNLIVKVTQGNPDSKVKVEQQYKDGKNLITFTIPRGEKGEKGDTWQPYIAEDGNWHVKLIQGGKD
;
A
#
# COMPACT_ATOMS: atom_id res chain seq x y z
N MET A 1 17.39 7.73 -14.83
CA MET A 1 17.16 8.00 -16.26
C MET A 1 17.26 6.65 -16.93
N ALA A 2 16.13 6.08 -17.35
CA ALA A 2 16.17 4.88 -18.16
C ALA A 2 16.92 5.24 -19.45
N ASP A 3 17.87 4.41 -19.83
CA ASP A 3 18.53 4.51 -21.11
C ASP A 3 17.43 4.25 -22.15
N ASP A 4 16.99 5.28 -22.87
CA ASP A 4 15.95 5.21 -23.90
C ASP A 4 16.45 4.29 -25.02
N THR A 5 16.33 2.99 -24.81
CA THR A 5 16.78 1.97 -25.75
C THR A 5 15.87 2.06 -26.95
N ILE A 6 16.41 2.59 -28.04
CA ILE A 6 15.70 2.66 -29.32
C ILE A 6 15.86 1.31 -30.00
N ILE A 7 14.75 0.60 -30.18
CA ILE A 7 14.72 -0.61 -31.01
C ILE A 7 14.54 -0.19 -32.47
N GLN A 8 15.50 -0.60 -33.29
CA GLN A 8 15.55 -0.32 -34.72
C GLN A 8 15.15 -1.58 -35.49
N ASP A 9 13.96 -1.57 -36.08
CA ASP A 9 13.51 -2.57 -37.05
C ASP A 9 13.49 -1.96 -38.47
N SER A 10 13.51 -2.82 -39.48
CA SER A 10 13.31 -2.44 -40.88
C SER A 10 11.96 -1.76 -41.15
N GLN A 11 10.93 -2.06 -40.36
CA GLN A 11 9.56 -1.57 -40.54
C GLN A 11 9.13 -0.55 -39.49
N TYR A 12 9.89 -0.39 -38.41
CA TYR A 12 9.58 0.57 -37.36
C TYR A 12 10.79 0.97 -36.53
N GLU A 13 10.66 2.09 -35.84
CA GLU A 13 11.45 2.42 -34.65
C GLU A 13 10.55 2.45 -33.44
N LEU A 14 11.08 1.95 -32.33
CA LEU A 14 10.34 1.81 -31.10
C LEU A 14 11.15 2.37 -29.92
N MET A 15 10.50 3.18 -29.10
CA MET A 15 11.06 3.79 -27.90
C MET A 15 10.12 3.53 -26.73
N ASN A 16 10.69 3.50 -25.52
CA ASN A 16 9.96 3.31 -24.27
C ASN A 16 9.10 2.03 -24.28
N ASN A 17 9.64 0.96 -24.85
CA ASN A 17 8.95 -0.34 -24.93
C ASN A 17 9.05 -1.16 -23.64
N VAL A 18 9.62 -0.60 -22.58
CA VAL A 18 9.75 -1.24 -21.28
C VAL A 18 9.35 -0.23 -20.21
N PHE A 19 8.37 -0.57 -19.38
CA PHE A 19 7.86 0.31 -18.31
C PHE A 19 7.41 -0.51 -17.10
N LYS A 20 7.24 0.13 -15.94
CA LYS A 20 6.79 -0.54 -14.71
C LYS A 20 5.28 -0.81 -14.75
N HIS A 21 4.86 -1.94 -14.19
CA HIS A 21 3.45 -2.27 -13.99
C HIS A 21 2.72 -1.13 -13.25
N GLY A 22 1.54 -0.74 -13.74
CA GLY A 22 0.78 0.39 -13.19
C GLY A 22 1.36 1.78 -13.46
N ASP A 23 2.45 1.93 -14.22
CA ASP A 23 2.92 3.24 -14.66
C ASP A 23 1.95 3.84 -15.69
N THR A 24 1.45 5.03 -15.41
CA THR A 24 0.45 5.73 -16.23
C THR A 24 0.97 7.02 -16.85
N THR A 25 2.26 7.31 -16.68
CA THR A 25 2.85 8.61 -17.03
C THR A 25 3.63 8.61 -18.34
N ASP A 26 3.96 7.43 -18.86
CA ASP A 26 4.79 7.25 -20.03
C ASP A 26 3.97 6.92 -21.30
N LYS A 27 4.69 6.83 -22.42
CA LYS A 27 4.15 6.46 -23.71
C LYS A 27 5.10 5.53 -24.42
N ILE A 28 4.59 4.43 -24.96
CA ILE A 28 5.29 3.64 -25.97
C ILE A 28 5.21 4.42 -27.28
N ILE A 29 6.37 4.74 -27.88
CA ILE A 29 6.46 5.57 -29.09
C ILE A 29 6.89 4.70 -30.25
N ILE A 30 6.08 4.67 -31.31
CA ILE A 30 6.31 3.89 -32.52
C ILE A 30 6.44 4.84 -33.70
N HIS A 31 7.51 4.75 -34.49
CA HIS A 31 7.63 5.41 -35.78
C HIS A 31 7.61 4.34 -36.86
N LEU A 32 6.58 4.34 -37.69
CA LEU A 32 6.47 3.38 -38.79
C LEU A 32 7.39 3.78 -39.93
N LYS A 33 8.04 2.80 -40.56
CA LYS A 33 8.91 2.98 -41.72
C LYS A 33 8.26 2.40 -42.97
N SER A 34 8.38 3.14 -44.07
CA SER A 34 8.08 2.62 -45.41
C SER A 34 9.17 1.63 -45.86
N ALA A 35 8.92 0.90 -46.95
CA ALA A 35 9.89 -0.02 -47.55
C ALA A 35 11.24 0.65 -47.92
N ASN A 36 11.27 1.97 -48.09
CA ASN A 36 12.48 2.73 -48.37
C ASN A 36 13.18 3.24 -47.09
N ASN A 37 12.83 2.72 -45.91
CA ASN A 37 13.36 3.14 -44.61
C ASN A 37 13.13 4.63 -44.29
N VAL A 38 12.04 5.20 -44.82
CA VAL A 38 11.61 6.58 -44.52
C VAL A 38 10.41 6.52 -43.58
N PHE A 39 10.41 7.35 -42.54
CA PHE A 39 9.28 7.44 -41.61
C PHE A 39 7.99 7.85 -42.31
N ILE A 40 6.93 7.12 -42.02
CA ILE A 40 5.60 7.37 -42.55
C ILE A 40 5.02 8.58 -41.83
N LYS A 41 4.57 9.56 -42.61
CA LYS A 41 3.76 10.66 -42.08
C LYS A 41 2.35 10.13 -41.80
N LEU A 42 1.92 10.22 -40.54
CA LEU A 42 0.63 9.71 -40.11
C LEU A 42 -0.46 10.72 -40.46
N ASN A 43 -1.65 10.22 -40.81
CA ASN A 43 -2.81 11.07 -40.98
C ASN A 43 -3.59 11.16 -39.65
N PRO A 44 -3.71 12.35 -39.02
CA PRO A 44 -4.44 12.51 -37.77
C PRO A 44 -5.96 12.34 -37.93
N THR A 45 -6.50 12.36 -39.16
CA THR A 45 -7.94 12.09 -39.39
C THR A 45 -8.26 10.59 -39.44
N HIS A 46 -7.25 9.73 -39.49
CA HIS A 46 -7.42 8.28 -39.47
C HIS A 46 -7.56 7.79 -38.02
N THR A 47 -8.20 6.63 -37.85
CA THR A 47 -8.31 5.98 -36.55
C THR A 47 -7.18 4.96 -36.38
N TRP A 48 -6.43 5.09 -35.29
CA TRP A 48 -5.27 4.25 -34.98
C TRP A 48 -5.51 3.47 -33.69
N LYS A 49 -5.29 2.15 -33.75
CA LYS A 49 -5.48 1.25 -32.60
C LYS A 49 -4.36 0.23 -32.53
N ALA A 50 -3.97 -0.17 -31.32
CA ALA A 50 -3.09 -1.29 -31.10
C ALA A 50 -3.91 -2.55 -30.80
N GLN A 51 -3.66 -3.64 -31.52
CA GLN A 51 -4.12 -4.97 -31.15
C GLN A 51 -3.01 -5.62 -30.35
N ILE A 52 -3.26 -5.92 -29.08
CA ILE A 52 -2.23 -6.43 -28.15
C ILE A 52 -2.50 -7.90 -27.86
N ALA A 53 -1.43 -8.69 -27.87
CA ALA A 53 -1.40 -10.06 -27.41
C ALA A 53 -0.25 -10.23 -26.41
N GLN A 54 -0.35 -11.21 -25.53
CA GLN A 54 0.80 -11.69 -24.77
C GLN A 54 1.77 -12.39 -25.73
N SER A 55 3.07 -12.42 -25.44
CA SER A 55 4.09 -12.99 -26.35
C SER A 55 3.89 -14.46 -26.73
N ASN A 56 3.02 -15.20 -26.01
CA ASN A 56 2.59 -16.56 -26.36
C ASN A 56 1.47 -16.60 -27.42
N GLY A 57 1.03 -15.45 -27.95
CA GLY A 57 -0.02 -15.31 -28.95
C GLY A 57 -1.44 -15.17 -28.38
N TYR A 58 -1.62 -15.12 -27.06
CA TYR A 58 -2.95 -14.94 -26.47
C TYR A 58 -3.41 -13.48 -26.63
N TYR A 59 -4.48 -13.28 -27.40
CA TYR A 59 -5.05 -11.95 -27.63
C TYR A 59 -5.61 -11.34 -26.35
N ILE A 60 -5.20 -10.12 -26.04
CA ILE A 60 -5.59 -9.39 -24.84
C ILE A 60 -6.68 -8.37 -25.16
N GLY A 61 -6.50 -7.57 -26.20
CA GLY A 61 -7.49 -6.53 -26.51
C GLY A 61 -7.05 -5.48 -27.52
N THR A 62 -7.93 -4.49 -27.68
CA THR A 62 -7.75 -3.35 -28.57
C THR A 62 -7.57 -2.06 -27.76
N TYR A 63 -6.50 -1.33 -28.02
CA TYR A 63 -6.12 -0.13 -27.26
C TYR A 63 -6.00 1.10 -28.17
N PRO A 64 -6.36 2.29 -27.69
CA PRO A 64 -6.26 3.52 -28.48
C PRO A 64 -4.80 3.93 -28.68
N VAL A 65 -4.47 4.41 -29.89
CA VAL A 65 -3.15 4.95 -30.23
C VAL A 65 -3.36 6.34 -30.82
N MET A 66 -2.55 7.30 -30.38
CA MET A 66 -2.61 8.67 -30.91
C MET A 66 -1.57 8.87 -32.00
N ALA A 67 -1.98 9.43 -33.14
CA ALA A 67 -1.06 9.87 -34.18
C ALA A 67 -0.62 11.33 -33.95
N ASN A 68 0.69 11.54 -33.85
CA ASN A 68 1.31 12.84 -33.62
C ASN A 68 2.52 13.02 -34.57
N GLY A 69 2.26 13.64 -35.73
CA GLY A 69 3.27 13.81 -36.78
C GLY A 69 3.69 12.46 -37.40
N THR A 70 4.89 11.99 -37.07
CA THR A 70 5.42 10.67 -37.49
C THR A 70 5.34 9.62 -36.37
N ARG A 71 4.81 10.00 -35.20
CA ARG A 71 4.79 9.16 -33.99
C ARG A 71 3.40 8.63 -33.73
N LEU A 72 3.33 7.33 -33.50
CA LEU A 72 2.20 6.68 -32.86
C LEU A 72 2.52 6.55 -31.38
N GLU A 73 1.60 7.02 -30.53
CA GLU A 73 1.76 7.07 -29.09
C GLU A 73 0.70 6.19 -28.42
N LEU A 74 1.13 5.07 -27.82
CA LEU A 74 0.30 4.27 -26.91
C LEU A 74 0.61 4.70 -25.48
N ASN A 75 -0.34 5.35 -24.82
CA ASN A 75 -0.18 5.80 -23.44
C ASN A 75 -0.19 4.60 -22.50
N THR A 76 0.79 4.51 -21.59
CA THR A 76 0.87 3.41 -20.62
C THR A 76 -0.33 3.39 -19.68
N ALA A 77 -1.01 4.52 -19.46
CA ALA A 77 -2.28 4.59 -18.75
C ALA A 77 -3.37 3.69 -19.37
N SER A 78 -3.38 3.50 -20.69
CA SER A 78 -4.35 2.65 -21.39
C SER A 78 -4.10 1.15 -21.15
N VAL A 79 -2.89 0.78 -20.73
CA VAL A 79 -2.43 -0.60 -20.55
C VAL A 79 -1.96 -0.86 -19.11
N ALA A 80 -2.36 0.00 -18.17
CA ALA A 80 -1.90 -0.04 -16.78
C ALA A 80 -2.38 -1.30 -16.02
N GLU A 81 -3.46 -1.92 -16.49
CA GLU A 81 -4.04 -3.15 -15.93
C GLU A 81 -3.40 -4.43 -16.51
N LEU A 82 -2.45 -4.31 -17.45
CA LEU A 82 -1.73 -5.48 -17.94
C LEU A 82 -0.81 -6.01 -16.84
N ASP A 83 -0.92 -7.31 -16.57
CA ASP A 83 0.00 -8.01 -15.67
C ASP A 83 1.46 -7.86 -16.14
N PRO A 84 2.44 -7.94 -15.22
CA PRO A 84 3.85 -8.00 -15.59
C PRO A 84 4.12 -9.13 -16.59
N GLY A 85 4.85 -8.83 -17.66
CA GLY A 85 5.18 -9.80 -18.70
C GLY A 85 5.57 -9.18 -20.03
N ASP A 86 5.82 -10.06 -21.00
CA ASP A 86 6.15 -9.69 -22.37
C ASP A 86 4.92 -9.77 -23.27
N TYR A 87 4.78 -8.75 -24.11
CA TYR A 87 3.66 -8.54 -25.00
C TYR A 87 4.12 -8.20 -26.40
N THR A 88 3.21 -8.39 -27.35
CA THR A 88 3.38 -7.97 -28.73
C THR A 88 2.15 -7.22 -29.20
N LEU A 89 2.34 -6.32 -30.16
CA LEU A 89 1.24 -5.57 -30.74
C LEU A 89 1.34 -5.42 -32.26
N GLU A 90 0.18 -5.24 -32.88
CA GLU A 90 0.02 -4.71 -34.23
C GLU A 90 -0.68 -3.35 -34.17
N ILE A 91 -0.34 -2.45 -35.08
CA ILE A 91 -1.04 -1.19 -35.28
C ILE A 91 -2.03 -1.35 -36.43
N TRP A 92 -3.28 -1.06 -36.13
CA TRP A 92 -4.38 -1.07 -37.09
C TRP A 92 -4.80 0.36 -37.39
N GLU A 93 -4.59 0.77 -38.64
CA GLU A 93 -5.08 2.02 -39.20
C GLU A 93 -6.41 1.77 -39.90
N THR A 94 -7.43 2.58 -39.62
CA THR A 94 -8.73 2.51 -40.27
C THR A 94 -9.21 3.90 -40.67
N TYR A 95 -9.71 4.03 -41.90
CA TYR A 95 -10.17 5.30 -42.46
C TYR A 95 -11.21 5.09 -43.56
N THR A 96 -11.87 6.16 -43.99
CA THR A 96 -12.75 6.16 -45.16
C THR A 96 -12.05 6.92 -46.27
N ASP A 97 -11.92 6.32 -47.45
CA ASP A 97 -11.30 6.96 -48.60
C ASP A 97 -12.24 7.98 -49.26
N GLU A 98 -11.74 8.70 -50.27
CA GLU A 98 -12.48 9.72 -51.01
C GLU A 98 -13.73 9.17 -51.72
N ASN A 99 -13.79 7.87 -51.96
CA ASN A 99 -14.91 7.19 -52.60
C ASN A 99 -15.94 6.66 -51.56
N GLY A 100 -15.72 6.93 -50.28
CA GLY A 100 -16.60 6.47 -49.20
C GLY A 100 -16.34 5.02 -48.76
N ASN A 101 -15.28 4.36 -49.24
CA ASN A 101 -14.99 2.98 -48.85
C ASN A 101 -14.16 2.95 -47.57
N LYS A 102 -14.48 1.99 -46.69
CA LYS A 102 -13.69 1.74 -45.48
C LYS A 102 -12.39 1.02 -45.85
N GLN A 103 -11.27 1.61 -45.46
CA GLN A 103 -9.94 1.07 -45.63
C GLN A 103 -9.37 0.60 -44.28
N LYS A 104 -8.51 -0.42 -44.34
CA LYS A 104 -7.76 -0.94 -43.20
C LYS A 104 -6.32 -1.24 -43.60
N HIS A 105 -5.37 -0.73 -42.85
CA HIS A 105 -3.96 -1.10 -42.96
C HIS A 105 -3.46 -1.66 -41.62
N ILE A 106 -2.56 -2.64 -41.64
CA ILE A 106 -2.01 -3.28 -40.46
C ILE A 106 -0.49 -3.20 -40.53
N TYR A 107 0.12 -2.76 -39.43
CA TYR A 107 1.57 -2.62 -39.27
C TYR A 107 2.08 -3.41 -38.07
N PRO A 108 3.29 -3.96 -38.15
CA PRO A 108 4.10 -4.10 -39.36
C PRO A 108 3.42 -5.04 -40.38
N SER A 109 3.93 -5.05 -41.61
CA SER A 109 3.38 -5.88 -42.69
C SER A 109 3.37 -7.37 -42.29
N PRO A 110 2.44 -8.17 -42.86
CA PRO A 110 1.89 -9.36 -42.20
C PRO A 110 2.94 -10.38 -41.73
N GLY A 111 2.76 -10.89 -40.51
CA GLY A 111 3.59 -11.95 -39.93
C GLY A 111 4.68 -11.46 -38.96
N SER A 112 4.74 -10.16 -38.69
CA SER A 112 5.62 -9.57 -37.66
C SER A 112 4.79 -8.79 -36.63
N THR A 113 5.37 -8.54 -35.46
CA THR A 113 4.74 -7.77 -34.37
C THR A 113 5.75 -6.84 -33.71
N ILE A 114 5.25 -5.86 -32.94
CA ILE A 114 6.06 -4.90 -32.19
C ILE A 114 6.10 -5.35 -30.72
N PRO A 115 7.27 -5.65 -30.14
CA PRO A 115 7.37 -6.17 -28.77
C PRO A 115 7.41 -5.06 -27.72
N PHE A 116 6.82 -5.28 -26.55
CA PHE A 116 7.00 -4.45 -25.36
C PHE A 116 6.90 -5.28 -24.07
N THR A 117 7.42 -4.75 -22.97
CA THR A 117 7.49 -5.43 -21.68
C THR A 117 6.91 -4.56 -20.57
N VAL A 118 6.02 -5.16 -19.77
CA VAL A 118 5.56 -4.62 -18.50
C VAL A 118 6.41 -5.24 -17.39
N GLN A 119 7.26 -4.45 -16.76
CA GLN A 119 8.14 -4.92 -15.69
C GLN A 119 7.42 -4.97 -14.34
N PRO A 120 7.68 -6.00 -13.52
CA PRO A 120 7.11 -6.06 -12.18
C PRO A 120 7.67 -4.96 -11.26
N ASN A 121 6.84 -4.54 -10.31
CA ASN A 121 7.16 -3.76 -9.13
C ASN A 121 7.56 -4.66 -7.96
N LEU A 122 8.11 -4.05 -6.91
CA LEU A 122 8.41 -4.77 -5.65
C LEU A 122 7.13 -5.44 -5.09
N MET A 123 5.98 -4.78 -5.20
CA MET A 123 4.71 -5.30 -4.69
C MET A 123 4.07 -6.39 -5.56
N ASP A 124 4.56 -6.59 -6.79
CA ASP A 124 4.09 -7.66 -7.68
C ASP A 124 4.76 -9.01 -7.36
N SER A 125 5.81 -9.01 -6.54
CA SER A 125 6.40 -10.26 -6.06
C SER A 125 5.56 -10.82 -4.91
N ASP A 126 5.28 -12.13 -4.95
CA ASP A 126 4.50 -12.89 -3.96
C ASP A 126 5.11 -12.89 -2.54
N GLY A 127 5.16 -11.72 -1.89
CA GLY A 127 5.37 -11.59 -0.44
C GLY A 127 6.81 -11.63 0.07
N ASN A 128 7.84 -11.57 -0.79
CA ASN A 128 9.24 -11.66 -0.32
C ASN A 128 9.82 -10.38 0.31
N PHE A 129 9.03 -9.32 0.44
CA PHE A 129 9.41 -8.15 1.24
C PHE A 129 9.02 -8.38 2.70
N ILE A 130 9.77 -9.23 3.39
CA ILE A 130 9.79 -9.19 4.86
C ILE A 130 10.35 -7.81 5.21
N LYS A 131 9.48 -6.89 5.63
CA LYS A 131 9.90 -5.64 6.27
C LYS A 131 10.87 -6.05 7.38
N LYS A 132 12.14 -5.68 7.25
CA LYS A 132 13.17 -5.99 8.24
C LYS A 132 12.79 -5.30 9.54
N ILE A 133 12.09 -6.01 10.43
CA ILE A 133 11.88 -5.58 11.80
C ILE A 133 13.24 -5.71 12.48
N GLY A 134 13.83 -4.58 12.89
CA GLY A 134 15.06 -4.60 13.65
C GLY A 134 14.80 -5.13 15.06
N PHE A 135 15.79 -5.79 15.66
CA PHE A 135 15.73 -6.16 17.08
C PHE A 135 15.35 -4.96 17.97
N GLN A 136 15.82 -3.76 17.62
CA GLN A 136 15.49 -2.53 18.33
C GLN A 136 13.99 -2.17 18.27
N ASP A 137 13.29 -2.46 17.17
CA ASP A 137 11.84 -2.21 17.05
C ASP A 137 11.06 -3.14 18.00
N VAL A 138 11.52 -4.38 18.16
CA VAL A 138 10.96 -5.35 19.11
C VAL A 138 11.21 -4.92 20.55
N VAL A 139 12.43 -4.45 20.85
CA VAL A 139 12.80 -3.95 22.19
C VAL A 139 11.98 -2.71 22.55
N ASN A 140 11.86 -1.73 21.65
CA ASN A 140 11.10 -0.51 21.91
C ASN A 140 9.62 -0.82 22.19
N LYS A 141 9.01 -1.72 21.40
CA LYS A 141 7.62 -2.16 21.61
C LYS A 141 7.43 -2.94 22.92
N ALA A 142 8.42 -3.73 23.32
CA ALA A 142 8.40 -4.44 24.59
C ALA A 142 8.51 -3.47 25.79
N VAL A 143 9.35 -2.44 25.67
CA VAL A 143 9.51 -1.39 26.70
C VAL A 143 8.26 -0.52 26.80
N GLU A 144 7.67 -0.10 25.68
CA GLU A 144 6.40 0.64 25.65
C GLU A 144 5.27 -0.16 26.31
N ASN A 145 5.15 -1.46 26.00
CA ASN A 145 4.17 -2.34 26.63
C ASN A 145 4.45 -2.57 28.13
N ALA A 146 5.71 -2.66 28.55
CA ALA A 146 6.08 -2.79 29.95
C ALA A 146 5.81 -1.49 30.74
N GLY A 147 5.96 -0.33 30.11
CA GLY A 147 5.62 0.98 30.69
C GLY A 147 4.11 1.22 30.81
N LEU A 148 3.31 0.66 29.90
CA LEU A 148 1.84 0.79 29.88
C LEU A 148 1.11 -0.28 30.71
N ASN A 149 1.73 -1.44 30.97
CA ASN A 149 1.14 -2.51 31.79
C ASN A 149 1.34 -2.31 33.31
N LEU A 150 1.19 -1.07 33.78
CA LEU A 150 1.19 -0.76 35.20
C LEU A 150 -0.19 -1.01 35.78
N ILE A 151 -0.29 -1.88 36.79
CA ILE A 151 -1.47 -1.99 37.64
C ILE A 151 -1.12 -1.42 39.01
N VAL A 152 -1.91 -0.46 39.47
CA VAL A 152 -1.81 0.07 40.83
C VAL A 152 -2.96 -0.47 41.66
N LYS A 153 -2.64 -1.10 42.79
CA LYS A 153 -3.60 -1.61 43.76
C LYS A 153 -3.36 -0.96 45.11
N VAL A 154 -4.44 -0.64 45.82
CA VAL A 154 -4.38 -0.19 47.21
C VAL A 154 -5.07 -1.24 48.08
N THR A 155 -4.45 -1.59 49.20
CA THR A 155 -4.97 -2.54 50.20
C THR A 155 -4.87 -1.96 51.60
N GLN A 156 -5.75 -2.39 52.49
CA GLN A 156 -5.77 -1.92 53.87
C GLN A 156 -4.95 -2.84 54.77
N GLY A 157 -4.07 -2.27 55.59
CA GLY A 157 -3.23 -2.97 56.57
C GLY A 157 -3.80 -2.91 58.00
N ASN A 158 -3.16 -3.64 58.91
CA ASN A 158 -3.51 -3.61 60.34
C ASN A 158 -3.18 -2.24 60.97
N PRO A 159 -3.83 -1.86 62.08
CA PRO A 159 -3.64 -0.56 62.72
C PRO A 159 -2.19 -0.17 62.98
N ASP A 160 -1.41 -1.12 63.47
CA ASP A 160 -0.03 -0.91 63.88
C ASP A 160 0.99 -1.28 62.80
N SER A 161 0.50 -1.63 61.60
CA SER A 161 1.40 -1.93 60.48
C SER A 161 2.00 -0.65 59.93
N LYS A 162 3.20 -0.73 59.34
CA LYS A 162 3.78 0.40 58.59
C LYS A 162 3.17 0.45 57.20
N VAL A 163 3.12 1.65 56.61
CA VAL A 163 2.86 1.79 55.17
C VAL A 163 3.89 0.95 54.41
N LYS A 164 3.41 0.15 53.45
CA LYS A 164 4.24 -0.74 52.66
C LYS A 164 3.94 -0.54 51.19
N VAL A 165 4.98 -0.40 50.38
CA VAL A 165 4.88 -0.43 48.92
C VAL A 165 5.60 -1.66 48.44
N GLU A 166 4.92 -2.49 47.66
CA GLU A 166 5.53 -3.67 47.03
C GLU A 166 5.33 -3.58 45.52
N GLN A 167 6.42 -3.80 44.80
CA GLN A 167 6.42 -3.90 43.35
C GLN A 167 6.75 -5.33 42.95
N GLN A 168 5.94 -5.92 42.09
CA GLN A 168 6.20 -7.24 41.54
C GLN A 168 5.86 -7.28 40.05
N TYR A 169 6.65 -8.05 39.30
CA TYR A 169 6.33 -8.38 37.92
C TYR A 169 5.63 -9.74 37.90
N LYS A 170 4.38 -9.76 37.42
CA LYS A 170 3.57 -10.98 37.34
C LYS A 170 2.67 -10.93 36.11
N ASP A 171 2.60 -12.04 35.37
CA ASP A 171 1.72 -12.22 34.20
C ASP A 171 1.86 -11.10 33.14
N GLY A 172 3.09 -10.63 32.89
CA GLY A 172 3.35 -9.58 31.90
C GLY A 172 3.03 -8.14 32.36
N LYS A 173 2.71 -7.95 33.64
CA LYS A 173 2.30 -6.67 34.23
C LYS A 173 3.17 -6.28 35.41
N ASN A 174 3.40 -4.98 35.56
CA ASN A 174 4.07 -4.40 36.70
C ASN A 174 3.00 -4.02 37.74
N LEU A 175 2.87 -4.81 38.80
CA LEU A 175 1.91 -4.55 39.87
C LEU A 175 2.57 -3.80 41.01
N ILE A 176 2.11 -2.59 41.28
CA ILE A 176 2.46 -1.83 42.48
C ILE A 176 1.30 -1.92 43.46
N THR A 177 1.56 -2.48 44.64
CA THR A 177 0.57 -2.56 45.73
C THR A 177 0.97 -1.64 46.86
N PHE A 178 0.09 -0.68 47.18
CA PHE A 178 0.18 0.18 48.36
C PHE A 178 -0.64 -0.44 49.48
N THR A 179 0.01 -0.81 50.58
CA THR A 179 -0.69 -1.19 51.82
C THR A 179 -0.72 0.01 52.76
N ILE A 180 -1.92 0.52 53.02
CA ILE A 180 -2.16 1.65 53.91
C ILE A 180 -2.76 1.10 55.22
N PRO A 181 -2.08 1.23 56.37
CA PRO A 181 -2.59 0.84 57.68
C PRO A 181 -3.90 1.56 57.99
N ARG A 182 -4.85 0.85 58.61
CA ARG A 182 -6.05 1.50 59.17
C ARG A 182 -5.71 2.22 60.47
N GLY A 183 -6.59 3.08 60.97
CA GLY A 183 -6.45 3.60 62.34
C GLY A 183 -6.78 2.53 63.38
N GLU A 184 -6.28 2.70 64.61
CA GLU A 184 -6.80 1.94 65.75
C GLU A 184 -8.31 2.18 65.91
N LYS A 185 -9.01 1.20 66.47
CA LYS A 185 -10.42 1.35 66.78
C LYS A 185 -10.54 2.32 67.97
N GLY A 186 -10.95 3.56 67.70
CA GLY A 186 -11.23 4.54 68.75
C GLY A 186 -12.45 4.15 69.61
N GLU A 187 -12.69 4.86 70.71
CA GLU A 187 -13.78 4.56 71.66
C GLU A 187 -15.17 4.45 71.02
N LYS A 188 -15.40 5.21 69.95
CA LYS A 188 -16.64 5.19 69.16
C LYS A 188 -16.55 4.36 67.88
N GLY A 189 -15.50 3.56 67.70
CA GLY A 189 -15.23 2.78 66.48
C GLY A 189 -16.24 1.65 66.21
N ASP A 190 -17.13 1.36 67.16
CA ASP A 190 -18.31 0.50 66.95
C ASP A 190 -19.49 1.22 66.30
N THR A 191 -19.50 2.56 66.36
CA THR A 191 -20.60 3.40 65.87
C THR A 191 -20.25 4.17 64.61
N TRP A 192 -18.96 4.21 64.21
CA TRP A 192 -18.49 4.95 63.04
C TRP A 192 -17.61 4.07 62.15
N GLN A 193 -17.86 4.11 60.83
CA GLN A 193 -17.10 3.36 59.83
C GLN A 193 -16.41 4.33 58.86
N PRO A 194 -15.07 4.24 58.67
CA PRO A 194 -14.39 4.97 57.63
C PRO A 194 -14.70 4.38 56.25
N TYR A 195 -14.81 5.23 55.23
CA TYR A 195 -14.98 4.83 53.83
C TYR A 195 -14.30 5.84 52.89
N ILE A 196 -13.99 5.42 51.65
CA ILE A 196 -13.57 6.35 50.59
C ILE A 196 -14.84 6.87 49.91
N ALA A 197 -15.07 8.18 49.95
CA ALA A 197 -16.21 8.78 49.28
C ALA A 197 -15.93 8.94 47.77
N GLU A 198 -16.95 9.32 47.00
CA GLU A 198 -16.84 9.50 45.55
C GLU A 198 -15.82 10.59 45.15
N ASP A 199 -15.47 11.48 46.08
CA ASP A 199 -14.42 12.49 45.92
C ASP A 199 -12.99 11.94 46.06
N GLY A 200 -12.85 10.64 46.37
CA GLY A 200 -11.56 9.97 46.55
C GLY A 200 -10.89 10.21 47.90
N ASN A 201 -11.52 10.95 48.82
CA ASN A 201 -10.99 11.22 50.16
C ASN A 201 -11.54 10.24 51.20
N TRP A 202 -10.87 10.17 52.35
CA TRP A 202 -11.35 9.43 53.51
C TRP A 202 -12.45 10.20 54.23
N HIS A 203 -13.60 9.56 54.43
CA HIS A 203 -14.74 10.06 55.18
C HIS A 203 -15.12 9.06 56.29
N VAL A 204 -15.91 9.51 57.27
CA VAL A 204 -16.46 8.67 58.33
C VAL A 204 -17.99 8.79 58.36
N LYS A 205 -18.69 7.66 58.46
CA LYS A 205 -20.16 7.64 58.59
C LYS A 205 -20.61 6.88 59.83
N LEU A 206 -21.70 7.33 60.44
CA LEU A 206 -22.31 6.64 61.57
C LEU A 206 -22.98 5.34 61.09
N ILE A 207 -22.67 4.22 61.73
CA ILE A 207 -23.42 2.97 61.60
C ILE A 207 -24.64 3.12 62.53
N GLN A 208 -25.84 3.28 61.96
CA GLN A 208 -27.07 3.45 62.76
C GLN A 208 -27.22 2.31 63.78
N GLY A 209 -27.10 2.66 65.07
CA GLY A 209 -27.14 1.73 66.20
C GLY A 209 -26.73 2.31 67.55
N GLY A 210 -26.01 3.45 67.59
CA GLY A 210 -25.76 4.18 68.84
C GLY A 210 -26.84 5.23 69.08
N LYS A 211 -27.68 5.03 70.12
CA LYS A 211 -28.44 6.13 70.73
C LYS A 211 -27.49 7.01 71.54
N ASP A 212 -27.73 8.31 71.52
CA ASP A 212 -27.01 9.35 72.27
C ASP A 212 -26.77 9.00 73.75
#